data_AF-A0AAX3V3H9-F1
#
_entry.id   AF-A0AAX3V3H9-F1
#
_cell.length_a   1.000
_cell.length_b   1.000
_cell.length_c   1.000
_cell.angle_alpha   90.00
_cell.angle_beta   90.00
_cell.angle_gamma   90.00
#
_symmetry.space_group_name_H-M   'P 1'
#
loop_
_entity.id
_entity.type
_entity.pdbx_description
1 polymer ?
#
loop_
_entity_poly.entity_id
_entity_poly.type
_entity_poly.pdbx_seq_one_letter_code
_entity_poly.pdbx_strand_id
1 'polypeptide(L)'
;MDDITAEFEDDSSLEPDEWGGEMVPAWLEILTDIAQTKRVGVTFPSTQVLIDWRDRYLRVWDGYIDELEPDEDHKVARRAVLVHTFEQAVALAAEREQA
;
A
#
# COMPACT_ATOMS: atom_id res chain seq x y z
N MET A 1 7.57 -5.98 8.42
CA MET A 1 8.15 -5.31 7.24
C MET A 1 8.40 -6.36 6.19
N ASP A 2 9.12 -7.42 6.53
CA ASP A 2 9.39 -8.56 5.66
C ASP A 2 8.13 -9.15 5.02
N ASP A 3 7.04 -9.29 5.78
CA ASP A 3 5.76 -9.80 5.25
C ASP A 3 5.17 -8.90 4.13
N ILE A 4 5.25 -7.57 4.25
CA ILE A 4 4.77 -6.67 3.19
C ILE A 4 5.72 -6.74 2.00
N THR A 5 7.04 -6.69 2.23
CA THR A 5 8.05 -6.74 1.17
C THR A 5 7.93 -8.01 0.33
N ALA A 6 7.62 -9.15 0.95
CA ALA A 6 7.45 -10.43 0.26
C ALA A 6 6.34 -10.38 -0.80
N GLU A 7 5.23 -9.70 -0.52
CA GLU A 7 4.13 -9.54 -1.50
C GLU A 7 4.55 -8.73 -2.73
N PHE A 8 5.61 -7.92 -2.63
CA PHE A 8 6.16 -7.17 -3.77
C PHE A 8 7.26 -7.92 -4.54
N GLU A 9 7.54 -9.19 -4.24
CA GLU A 9 8.48 -10.00 -5.03
C GLU A 9 7.88 -10.41 -6.39
N ASP A 10 6.59 -10.74 -6.40
CA ASP A 10 5.81 -11.13 -7.60
C ASP A 10 4.62 -10.17 -7.82
N ASP A 11 4.37 -9.77 -9.06
CA ASP A 11 3.22 -8.91 -9.38
C ASP A 11 1.90 -9.64 -9.20
N SER A 12 1.85 -10.95 -9.48
CA SER A 12 0.59 -11.70 -9.35
C SER A 12 0.10 -11.76 -7.91
N SER A 13 1.01 -11.77 -6.92
CA SER A 13 0.63 -11.71 -5.50
C SER A 13 -0.14 -10.44 -5.12
N LEU A 14 -0.02 -9.38 -5.92
CA LEU A 14 -0.68 -8.09 -5.70
C LEU A 14 -2.01 -7.95 -6.48
N GLU A 15 -2.40 -8.94 -7.27
CA GLU A 15 -3.67 -8.92 -7.99
C GLU A 15 -4.84 -8.75 -7.00
N PRO A 16 -5.89 -7.98 -7.32
CA PRO A 16 -6.95 -7.62 -6.37
C PRO A 16 -7.71 -8.79 -5.72
N ASP A 17 -7.70 -9.96 -6.35
CA ASP A 17 -8.30 -11.23 -5.88
C ASP A 17 -7.27 -12.20 -5.27
N GLU A 18 -6.01 -11.79 -5.19
CA GLU A 18 -4.94 -12.50 -4.51
C GLU A 18 -4.71 -11.97 -3.09
N TRP A 19 -4.07 -12.80 -2.27
CA TRP A 19 -3.88 -12.52 -0.84
C TRP A 19 -3.15 -11.20 -0.56
N GLY A 20 -2.05 -10.93 -1.28
CA GLY A 20 -1.29 -9.70 -1.13
C GLY A 20 -2.06 -8.48 -1.60
N GLY A 21 -2.85 -8.62 -2.68
CA GLY A 21 -3.78 -7.59 -3.14
C GLY A 21 -4.76 -7.15 -2.06
N GLU A 22 -5.33 -8.07 -1.30
CA GLU A 22 -6.23 -7.71 -0.20
C GLU A 22 -5.49 -7.17 1.03
N MET A 23 -4.38 -7.79 1.42
CA MET A 23 -3.75 -7.58 2.74
C MET A 23 -2.79 -6.40 2.80
N VAL A 24 -2.05 -6.10 1.72
CA VAL A 24 -1.05 -5.02 1.71
C VAL A 24 -1.64 -3.67 2.17
N PRO A 25 -2.79 -3.20 1.66
CA PRO A 25 -3.37 -1.93 2.12
C PRO A 25 -3.70 -1.94 3.62
N ALA A 26 -4.27 -3.03 4.13
CA ALA A 26 -4.64 -3.16 5.54
C ALA A 26 -3.41 -3.17 6.45
N TRP A 27 -2.38 -3.94 6.09
CA TRP A 27 -1.12 -3.96 6.84
C TRP A 27 -0.41 -2.60 6.82
N LEU A 28 -0.45 -1.90 5.68
CA LEU A 28 0.15 -0.58 5.55
C LEU A 28 -0.56 0.46 6.42
N GLU A 29 -1.88 0.44 6.49
CA GLU A 29 -2.68 1.32 7.35
C GLU A 29 -2.32 1.10 8.83
N ILE A 30 -2.32 -0.15 9.29
CA ILE A 30 -1.93 -0.51 10.67
C ILE A 30 -0.50 -0.05 10.99
N LEU A 31 0.43 -0.29 10.07
CA LEU A 31 1.83 0.10 10.26
C LEU A 31 1.96 1.63 10.34
N THR A 32 1.21 2.36 9.50
CA THR A 32 1.17 3.82 9.50
C THR A 32 0.64 4.35 10.83
N ASP A 33 -0.47 3.81 11.33
CA ASP A 33 -1.05 4.17 12.63
C ASP A 33 -0.08 3.92 13.79
N ILE A 34 0.60 2.77 13.79
CA ILE A 34 1.61 2.45 14.81
C ILE A 34 2.77 3.46 14.75
N ALA A 35 3.25 3.79 13.55
CA ALA A 35 4.37 4.72 13.36
C ALA A 35 4.03 6.17 13.76
N GLN A 36 2.76 6.59 13.67
CA GLN A 36 2.30 7.90 14.15
C GLN A 36 2.42 8.06 15.67
N THR A 37 2.41 6.97 16.44
CA THR A 37 2.50 7.03 17.91
C THR A 37 3.87 7.52 18.44
N LYS A 38 4.86 7.72 17.55
CA LYS A 38 6.25 8.15 17.87
C LYS A 38 6.96 7.32 18.95
N ARG A 39 6.50 6.08 19.18
CA ARG A 39 7.14 5.15 20.11
C ARG A 39 8.50 4.70 19.58
N VAL A 40 9.46 4.56 20.48
CA VAL A 40 10.83 4.11 20.16
C VAL A 40 10.78 2.66 19.67
N GLY A 41 11.52 2.35 18.59
CA GLY A 41 11.66 0.98 18.07
C GLY A 41 10.69 0.58 16.95
N VAL A 42 9.82 1.49 16.47
CA VAL A 42 9.03 1.24 15.26
C VAL A 42 9.91 1.45 14.02
N THR A 43 10.21 0.35 13.32
CA THR A 43 10.80 0.40 11.99
C THR A 43 9.71 0.70 10.97
N PHE A 44 9.92 1.75 10.16
CA PHE A 44 9.00 2.15 9.10
C PHE A 44 9.77 2.18 7.77
N PRO A 45 9.16 1.78 6.63
CA PRO A 45 9.85 1.83 5.34
C PRO A 45 10.23 3.25 4.97
N SER A 46 11.28 3.41 4.17
CA SER A 46 11.70 4.73 3.67
C SER A 46 10.69 5.31 2.70
N THR A 47 10.74 6.62 2.50
CA THR A 47 9.88 7.33 1.55
C THR A 47 9.98 6.71 0.15
N GLN A 48 11.20 6.39 -0.30
CA GLN A 48 11.41 5.79 -1.62
C GLN A 48 10.76 4.40 -1.73
N VAL A 49 10.92 3.53 -0.72
CA VAL A 49 10.31 2.20 -0.72
C VAL A 49 8.79 2.28 -0.80
N LEU A 50 8.17 3.21 -0.06
CA LEU A 50 6.71 3.38 -0.09
C LEU A 50 6.20 3.94 -1.42
N ILE A 51 6.97 4.82 -2.07
CA ILE A 51 6.66 5.30 -3.42
C ILE A 51 6.72 4.14 -4.41
N ASP A 52 7.76 3.32 -4.36
CA ASP A 52 7.94 2.17 -5.24
C ASP A 52 6.81 1.15 -5.05
N TRP A 53 6.43 0.88 -3.80
CA TRP A 53 5.29 0.02 -3.45
C TRP A 53 3.97 0.57 -3.97
N ARG A 54 3.69 1.86 -3.76
CA ARG A 54 2.48 2.52 -4.28
C ARG A 54 2.38 2.35 -5.79
N ASP A 55 3.44 2.73 -6.51
CA ASP A 55 3.43 2.74 -7.96
C ASP A 55 3.28 1.32 -8.53
N ARG A 56 3.93 0.34 -7.91
CA ARG A 56 3.80 -1.08 -8.28
C ARG A 56 2.41 -1.64 -7.98
N TYR A 57 1.91 -1.46 -6.76
CA TYR A 57 0.59 -1.95 -6.35
C TYR A 57 -0.52 -1.35 -7.22
N LEU A 58 -0.52 -0.03 -7.43
CA LEU A 58 -1.54 0.63 -8.24
C LEU A 58 -1.46 0.22 -9.72
N ARG A 59 -0.26 -0.03 -10.26
CA ARG A 59 -0.09 -0.55 -11.62
C ARG A 59 -0.73 -1.93 -11.77
N VAL A 60 -0.50 -2.84 -10.82
CA VAL A 60 -1.10 -4.18 -10.85
C VAL A 60 -2.61 -4.08 -10.73
N TRP A 61 -3.10 -3.31 -9.76
CA TRP A 61 -4.53 -3.11 -9.55
C TRP A 61 -5.21 -2.52 -10.80
N ASP A 62 -4.68 -1.45 -11.38
CA ASP A 62 -5.23 -0.81 -12.60
C ASP A 62 -5.19 -1.76 -13.81
N GLY A 63 -4.23 -2.69 -13.86
CA GLY A 63 -4.07 -3.64 -14.96
C GLY A 63 -4.99 -4.86 -14.87
N TYR A 64 -5.43 -5.25 -13.67
CA TYR A 64 -6.20 -6.47 -13.45
C TYR A 64 -7.67 -6.22 -13.11
N ILE A 65 -8.00 -5.10 -12.46
CA ILE A 65 -9.33 -4.88 -11.86
C ILE A 65 -10.50 -5.07 -12.83
N ASP A 66 -10.32 -4.80 -14.12
CA ASP A 66 -11.36 -4.97 -15.14
C ASP A 66 -11.69 -6.45 -15.44
N GLU A 67 -10.76 -7.37 -15.17
CA GLU A 67 -10.99 -8.83 -15.30
C GLU A 67 -11.96 -9.37 -14.25
N LEU A 68 -12.14 -8.63 -13.15
CA LEU A 68 -13.09 -8.95 -12.08
C LEU A 68 -14.49 -8.38 -12.30
N GLU A 69 -14.71 -7.70 -13.44
CA GLU A 69 -15.99 -7.09 -13.82
C GLU A 69 -16.68 -6.25 -12.71
N PRO A 70 -15.97 -5.35 -11.99
CA PRO A 70 -16.58 -4.52 -10.96
C PRO A 70 -17.49 -3.46 -11.58
N ASP A 71 -18.40 -2.90 -10.78
CA ASP A 71 -19.09 -1.68 -11.18
C ASP A 71 -18.14 -0.46 -11.14
N GLU A 72 -18.38 0.52 -12.02
CA GLU A 72 -17.53 1.70 -12.17
C GLU A 72 -17.41 2.52 -10.88
N ASP A 73 -18.50 2.64 -10.12
CA ASP A 73 -18.52 3.39 -8.86
C ASP A 73 -17.62 2.71 -7.81
N HIS A 74 -17.67 1.38 -7.73
CA HIS A 74 -16.79 0.57 -6.89
C HIS A 74 -15.33 0.74 -7.30
N LYS A 75 -15.01 0.67 -8.60
CA LYS A 75 -13.66 0.86 -9.13
C LYS A 75 -13.10 2.22 -8.70
N VAL A 76 -13.85 3.30 -8.93
CA VAL A 76 -13.44 4.66 -8.56
C VAL A 76 -13.28 4.80 -7.05
N ALA A 77 -14.26 4.34 -6.27
CA ALA A 77 -14.23 4.45 -4.81
C ALA A 77 -13.06 3.66 -4.21
N ARG A 78 -12.86 2.41 -4.65
CA ARG A 78 -11.78 1.56 -4.15
C ARG A 78 -10.41 2.13 -4.51
N ARG A 79 -10.22 2.61 -5.74
CA ARG A 79 -8.97 3.23 -6.18
C ARG A 79 -8.61 4.45 -5.33
N ALA A 80 -9.60 5.28 -4.99
CA ALA A 80 -9.38 6.44 -4.13
C ALA A 80 -8.90 6.06 -2.73
N VAL A 81 -9.46 4.99 -2.14
CA VAL A 81 -9.00 4.45 -0.86
C VAL A 81 -7.55 3.97 -0.95
N LEU A 82 -7.22 3.18 -1.97
CA LEU A 82 -5.87 2.64 -2.16
C LEU A 82 -4.82 3.76 -2.28
N VAL A 83 -5.09 4.76 -3.14
CA VAL A 83 -4.22 5.93 -3.30
C VAL A 83 -4.02 6.64 -1.96
N HIS A 84 -5.12 6.91 -1.24
CA HIS A 84 -5.07 7.60 0.04
C HIS A 84 -4.21 6.85 1.08
N THR A 85 -4.38 5.52 1.20
CA THR A 85 -3.61 4.69 2.12
C THR A 85 -2.10 4.81 1.87
N PHE A 86 -1.67 4.72 0.61
CA PHE A 86 -0.25 4.87 0.28
C PHE A 86 0.27 6.30 0.48
N GLU A 87 -0.53 7.32 0.13
CA GLU A 87 -0.13 8.72 0.32
C GLU A 87 0.07 9.08 1.79
N GLN A 88 -0.79 8.57 2.68
CA GLN A 88 -0.62 8.76 4.13
C GLN A 88 0.69 8.13 4.64
N ALA A 89 1.02 6.92 4.18
CA ALA A 89 2.26 6.26 4.55
C ALA A 89 3.49 7.04 4.04
N VAL A 90 3.47 7.46 2.76
CA VAL A 90 4.56 8.26 2.15
C VAL A 90 4.77 9.58 2.91
N ALA A 91 3.69 10.30 3.23
CA ALA A 91 3.77 11.55 3.98
C ALA A 91 4.41 11.34 5.36
N LEU A 92 4.00 10.29 6.08
CA LEU A 92 4.57 9.96 7.38
C LEU A 92 6.06 9.59 7.29
N ALA A 93 6.48 8.82 6.27
CA ALA A 93 7.89 8.51 6.07
C ALA A 93 8.71 9.78 5.82
N ALA A 94 8.23 10.67 4.95
CA ALA A 94 8.91 11.93 4.63
C ALA A 94 9.09 12.82 5.86
N GLU A 95 8.06 12.94 6.71
CA GLU A 95 8.16 13.67 7.98
C GLU A 95 9.21 13.06 8.93
N ARG A 96 9.28 11.73 8.98
CA ARG A 96 10.20 10.99 9.87
C ARG A 96 11.65 11.06 9.40
N GLU A 97 11.90 11.10 8.10
CA GLU A 97 13.25 11.22 7.53
C GLU A 97 13.84 12.63 7.69
N GLN A 98 13.00 13.65 7.89
CA GLN A 98 13.41 15.04 8.10
C GLN A 98 13.66 15.39 9.57
N ALA A 99 13.23 14.55 10.52
CA ALA A 99 13.29 14.76 11.96
C ALA A 99 14.60 14.25 12.58
#